data_AF-A0A426Z4A5-F1
#
_entry.id   AF-A0A426Z4A5-F1
#
_cell.length_a   1.000
_cell.length_b   1.000
_cell.length_c   1.000
_cell.angle_alpha   90.00
_cell.angle_beta   90.00
_cell.angle_gamma   90.00
#
_symmetry.space_group_name_H-M   'P 1'
#
loop_
_entity.id
_entity.type
_entity.pdbx_description
1 polymer ?
#
loop_
_entity_poly.entity_id
_entity_poly.type
_entity_poly.pdbx_seq_one_letter_code
_entity_poly.pdbx_strand_id
1 'polypeptide(L)'
;MLIRCMASSLVRTGFIRGSMTQGNGCYQHRCRNNTLEVENYFILHVAVDGIWNVCPEAGGPVQFPGFHGELMCPAYQELCSSVPMSVTGQCPGSCSFNGDCIDGKCYCFLSFHGNDCSKSEST
;
A
#
# COMPACT_ATOMS: atom_id res chain seq x y z
N MET A 1 -7.09 10.52 10.28
CA MET A 1 -8.11 9.52 9.88
C MET A 1 -8.17 9.57 8.36
N LEU A 2 -7.75 8.51 7.68
CA LEU A 2 -7.60 8.51 6.23
C LEU A 2 -8.69 7.62 5.62
N ILE A 3 -9.14 7.98 4.41
CA ILE A 3 -10.10 7.20 3.64
C ILE A 3 -9.35 6.52 2.50
N ARG A 4 -9.60 5.23 2.28
CA ARG A 4 -9.09 4.52 1.10
C ARG A 4 -10.16 3.61 0.53
N CYS A 5 -10.24 3.57 -0.79
CA CYS A 5 -11.12 2.67 -1.50
C CYS A 5 -10.46 1.29 -1.63
N MET A 6 -11.20 0.25 -1.26
CA MET A 6 -10.75 -1.13 -1.18
C MET A 6 -11.79 -2.02 -1.85
N ALA A 7 -11.34 -3.13 -2.44
CA ALA A 7 -12.26 -4.12 -2.98
C ALA A 7 -13.09 -4.73 -1.83
N SER A 8 -14.39 -4.82 -2.04
CA SER A 8 -15.31 -5.27 -0.99
C SER A 8 -16.54 -5.91 -1.61
N SER A 9 -16.98 -6.98 -0.96
CA SER A 9 -18.26 -7.65 -1.22
C SER A 9 -19.22 -7.51 -0.03
N LEU A 10 -18.92 -6.61 0.92
CA LEU A 10 -19.69 -6.45 2.13
C LEU A 10 -21.13 -5.98 1.83
N VAL A 11 -22.09 -6.78 2.28
CA VAL A 11 -23.53 -6.46 2.24
C VAL A 11 -24.10 -6.59 3.64
N ARG A 12 -24.76 -5.54 4.13
CA ARG A 12 -25.34 -5.50 5.48
C ARG A 12 -26.38 -6.60 5.66
N THR A 13 -26.30 -7.39 6.74
CA THR A 13 -27.31 -8.41 7.07
C THR A 13 -28.69 -7.77 7.20
N GLY A 14 -29.71 -8.38 6.59
CA GLY A 14 -31.10 -7.90 6.66
C GLY A 14 -31.55 -6.98 5.52
N PHE A 15 -30.68 -6.63 4.57
CA PHE A 15 -31.11 -5.94 3.34
C PHE A 15 -31.60 -6.96 2.29
N ILE A 16 -32.87 -6.88 1.88
CA ILE A 16 -33.48 -7.78 0.89
C ILE A 16 -33.18 -7.26 -0.54
N ARG A 17 -32.72 -8.18 -1.41
CA ARG A 17 -32.43 -8.07 -2.85
C ARG A 17 -32.74 -6.73 -3.54
N GLY A 18 -31.67 -6.07 -4.03
CA GLY A 18 -31.77 -5.02 -5.06
C GLY A 18 -30.56 -4.09 -5.12
N SER A 19 -29.85 -3.88 -4.01
CA SER A 19 -28.64 -3.06 -4.00
C SER A 19 -27.41 -3.95 -4.07
N MET A 20 -26.92 -4.16 -5.29
CA MET A 20 -25.58 -4.69 -5.51
C MET A 20 -24.60 -3.63 -4.98
N THR A 21 -24.12 -3.76 -3.74
CA THR A 21 -22.76 -3.31 -3.43
C THR A 21 -21.80 -4.48 -3.64
N GLN A 22 -21.89 -5.13 -4.81
CA GLN A 22 -20.71 -5.71 -5.45
C GLN A 22 -19.91 -4.51 -5.96
N GLY A 23 -19.12 -3.89 -5.07
CA GLY A 23 -18.53 -2.61 -5.39
C GLY A 23 -17.43 -2.24 -4.41
N ASN A 24 -16.32 -1.81 -4.98
CA ASN A 24 -15.24 -1.14 -4.25
C ASN A 24 -15.84 -0.06 -3.34
N GLY A 25 -15.55 -0.14 -2.04
CA GLY A 25 -16.04 0.79 -1.03
C GLY A 25 -14.88 1.58 -0.43
N CYS A 26 -15.15 2.80 0.06
CA CYS A 26 -14.12 3.62 0.68
C CYS A 26 -14.27 3.60 2.21
N TYR A 27 -13.23 3.08 2.86
CA TYR A 27 -13.24 2.76 4.28
C TYR A 27 -12.22 3.61 5.01
N GLN A 28 -12.55 3.91 6.27
CA GLN A 28 -11.62 4.57 7.17
C GLN A 28 -10.52 3.60 7.54
N HIS A 29 -9.28 4.09 7.56
CA HIS A 29 -8.14 3.32 8.04
C HIS A 29 -7.27 4.14 8.99
N ARG A 30 -6.50 3.43 9.81
CA ARG A 30 -5.46 3.99 10.67
C ARG A 30 -4.35 2.98 10.90
N CYS A 31 -3.15 3.48 11.08
CA CYS A 31 -1.97 2.71 11.46
C CYS A 31 -1.72 2.94 12.95
N ARG A 32 -1.56 1.86 13.72
CA ARG A 32 -1.18 1.94 15.14
C ARG A 32 0.15 1.24 15.35
N ASN A 33 1.08 1.91 16.03
CA ASN A 33 2.34 1.31 16.45
C ASN A 33 2.04 0.18 17.42
N ASN A 34 2.73 -0.95 17.26
CA ASN A 34 2.79 -1.96 18.29
C ASN A 34 4.16 -1.86 18.96
N THR A 35 4.23 -1.30 20.18
CA THR A 35 5.50 -1.03 20.88
C THR A 35 6.07 -2.26 21.61
N LEU A 36 5.69 -3.47 21.25
CA LEU A 36 5.99 -4.66 22.05
C LEU A 36 7.25 -5.44 21.67
N GLU A 37 7.86 -5.26 20.50
CA GLU A 37 9.20 -5.84 20.22
C GLU A 37 10.00 -4.92 19.30
N VAL A 38 11.32 -5.18 19.22
CA VAL A 38 12.45 -4.36 18.72
C VAL A 38 12.33 -3.84 17.27
N GLU A 39 11.20 -4.10 16.60
CA GLU A 39 10.85 -3.58 15.27
C GLU A 39 9.69 -2.57 15.42
N ASN A 40 9.93 -1.29 15.14
CA ASN A 40 8.86 -0.28 15.08
C ASN A 40 7.91 -0.61 13.91
N TYR A 41 6.96 -1.53 14.13
CA TYR A 41 5.99 -1.96 13.14
C TYR A 41 4.60 -1.35 13.42
N PHE A 42 3.92 -1.00 12.33
CA PHE A 42 2.59 -0.42 12.35
C PHE A 42 1.54 -1.45 11.93
N ILE A 43 0.52 -1.63 12.76
CA ILE A 43 -0.64 -2.48 12.44
C ILE A 43 -1.68 -1.66 11.69
N LEU A 44 -2.10 -2.15 10.52
CA LEU A 44 -3.18 -1.57 9.75
C LEU A 44 -4.54 -1.96 10.35
N HIS A 45 -5.35 -0.96 10.68
CA HIS A 45 -6.75 -1.12 11.05
C HIS A 45 -7.66 -0.46 10.03
N VAL A 46 -8.80 -1.09 9.77
CA VAL A 46 -9.86 -0.59 8.88
C VAL A 46 -11.19 -0.55 9.63
N ALA A 47 -12.06 0.39 9.25
CA ALA A 47 -13.37 0.56 9.85
C ALA A 47 -14.52 0.45 8.86
N VAL A 48 -15.53 -0.32 9.25
CA VAL A 48 -16.83 -0.47 8.56
C VAL A 48 -17.92 -0.15 9.57
N ASP A 49 -18.80 0.81 9.26
CA ASP A 49 -19.88 1.28 10.15
C ASP A 49 -19.39 1.60 11.59
N GLY A 50 -18.19 2.18 11.71
CA GLY A 50 -17.59 2.56 12.99
C GLY A 50 -16.92 1.42 13.77
N ILE A 51 -17.03 0.17 13.30
CA ILE A 51 -16.37 -1.00 13.89
C ILE A 51 -14.96 -1.12 13.29
N TRP A 52 -13.93 -1.14 14.14
CA TRP A 52 -12.53 -1.27 13.73
C TRP A 52 -12.07 -2.72 13.82
N ASN A 53 -11.48 -3.24 12.74
CA ASN A 53 -10.81 -4.53 12.70
C ASN A 53 -9.34 -4.39 12.26
N VAL A 54 -8.53 -5.38 12.62
CA VAL A 54 -7.13 -5.51 12.20
C VAL A 54 -7.08 -6.16 10.82
N CYS A 55 -6.30 -5.61 9.90
CA CYS A 55 -5.98 -6.26 8.63
C CYS A 55 -4.83 -7.27 8.80
N PRO A 56 -4.80 -8.37 8.04
CA PRO A 56 -3.63 -9.24 7.93
C PRO A 56 -2.40 -8.47 7.41
N GLU A 57 -1.21 -8.86 7.86
CA GLU A 57 0.05 -8.20 7.49
C GLU A 57 0.27 -8.21 5.96
N ALA A 58 0.15 -9.37 5.32
CA ALA A 58 0.28 -9.53 3.87
C ALA A 58 -0.91 -8.97 3.06
N GLY A 59 -1.93 -8.41 3.73
CA GLY A 59 -3.22 -8.10 3.12
C GLY A 59 -4.11 -9.34 2.94
N GLY A 60 -5.30 -9.14 2.40
CA GLY A 60 -6.27 -10.21 2.16
C GLY A 60 -7.65 -9.96 2.79
N PRO A 61 -8.54 -10.97 2.76
CA PRO A 61 -9.93 -10.82 3.14
C PRO A 61 -10.13 -10.70 4.66
N VAL A 62 -11.05 -9.81 5.05
CA VAL A 62 -11.48 -9.64 6.44
C VAL A 62 -13.02 -9.57 6.49
N GLN A 63 -13.60 -10.29 7.44
CA GLN A 63 -15.03 -10.30 7.68
C GLN A 63 -15.43 -9.33 8.79
N PHE A 64 -16.63 -8.79 8.69
CA PHE A 64 -17.19 -7.87 9.69
C PHE A 64 -18.51 -8.43 10.24
N PRO A 65 -18.74 -8.33 11.56
CA PRO A 65 -20.02 -8.74 12.14
C PRO A 65 -21.14 -7.85 11.60
N GLY A 66 -22.29 -8.46 11.27
CA GLY A 66 -23.42 -7.73 10.68
C GLY A 66 -23.31 -7.50 9.16
N PHE A 67 -22.33 -8.14 8.51
CA PHE A 67 -22.17 -8.11 7.06
C PHE A 67 -21.95 -9.53 6.53
N HIS A 68 -22.44 -9.78 5.31
CA HIS A 68 -22.03 -10.92 4.51
C HIS A 68 -20.93 -10.49 3.53
N GLY A 69 -20.04 -11.41 3.17
CA GLY A 69 -18.91 -11.13 2.29
C GLY A 69 -17.67 -10.67 3.06
N GLU A 70 -16.75 -10.05 2.35
CA GLU A 70 -15.43 -9.70 2.84
C GLU A 70 -14.96 -8.35 2.32
N LEU A 71 -14.11 -7.70 3.11
CA LEU A 71 -13.33 -6.54 2.71
C LEU A 71 -11.90 -7.00 2.44
N MET A 72 -11.38 -6.67 1.27
CA MET A 72 -10.00 -7.00 0.90
C MET A 72 -9.08 -5.89 1.40
N CYS A 73 -8.37 -6.17 2.50
CA CYS A 73 -7.33 -5.29 3.00
C CYS A 73 -6.12 -5.31 2.06
N PRO A 74 -5.50 -4.16 1.79
CA PRO A 74 -4.15 -4.11 1.20
C PRO A 74 -3.10 -4.62 2.20
N ALA A 75 -1.89 -4.87 1.72
CA ALA A 75 -0.76 -5.16 2.62
C ALA A 75 -0.46 -3.95 3.51
N TYR A 76 -0.01 -4.17 4.75
CA TYR A 76 0.26 -3.05 5.67
C TYR A 76 1.29 -2.07 5.09
N GLN A 77 2.24 -2.56 4.28
CA GLN A 77 3.31 -1.78 3.66
C GLN A 77 2.77 -0.71 2.70
N GLU A 78 1.58 -0.91 2.12
CA GLU A 78 0.96 0.07 1.21
C GLU A 78 0.43 1.31 1.94
N LEU A 79 0.11 1.21 3.24
CA LEU A 79 -0.58 2.26 3.98
C LEU A 79 0.12 2.73 5.24
N CYS A 80 0.90 1.86 5.86
CA CYS A 80 1.43 2.06 7.21
C CYS A 80 2.95 2.09 7.30
N SER A 81 3.68 1.74 6.24
CA SER A 81 5.13 1.93 6.23
C SER A 81 5.48 3.42 6.18
N SER A 82 5.92 3.96 7.32
CA SER A 82 6.68 5.23 7.40
C SER A 82 8.18 5.01 7.16
N VAL A 83 8.61 3.77 6.97
CA VAL A 83 9.90 3.49 6.33
C VAL A 83 9.73 4.00 4.91
N PRO A 84 10.58 4.90 4.39
CA PRO A 84 10.62 5.09 2.96
C PRO A 84 10.96 3.71 2.44
N MET A 85 9.95 2.99 1.92
CA MET A 85 10.24 1.81 1.14
C MET A 85 11.26 2.34 0.16
N SER A 86 12.51 1.91 0.32
CA SER A 86 13.38 1.75 -0.81
C SER A 86 12.55 0.83 -1.68
N VAL A 87 11.75 1.44 -2.56
CA VAL A 87 11.10 0.77 -3.65
C VAL A 87 12.32 0.21 -4.36
N THR A 88 12.64 -1.06 -4.11
CA THR A 88 13.78 -1.79 -4.65
C THR A 88 13.55 -2.05 -6.15
N GLY A 89 13.21 -0.97 -6.85
CA GLY A 89 12.69 -0.92 -8.20
C GLY A 89 12.47 0.51 -8.71
N GLN A 90 12.66 1.56 -7.90
CA GLN A 90 12.60 2.94 -8.39
C GLN A 90 14.00 3.55 -8.36
N CYS A 91 14.59 3.70 -9.54
CA CYS A 91 15.95 4.19 -9.66
C CYS A 91 16.08 5.65 -9.20
N PRO A 92 17.21 6.00 -8.57
CA PRO A 92 17.47 7.38 -8.15
C PRO A 92 17.37 8.31 -9.37
N GLY A 93 16.56 9.36 -9.25
CA GLY A 93 16.38 10.35 -10.31
C GLY A 93 15.88 9.80 -11.66
N SER A 94 15.27 8.60 -11.70
CA SER A 94 14.95 7.89 -12.96
C SER A 94 16.17 7.74 -13.89
N CYS A 95 17.35 7.56 -13.29
CA CYS A 95 18.65 7.54 -14.00
C CYS A 95 18.89 8.77 -14.88
N SER A 96 18.27 9.92 -14.55
CA SER A 96 18.30 11.14 -15.36
C SER A 96 17.97 10.91 -16.84
N PHE A 97 17.27 9.81 -17.14
CA PHE A 97 17.02 9.30 -18.49
C PHE A 97 18.30 9.00 -19.32
N ASN A 98 19.45 8.88 -18.66
CA ASN A 98 20.76 8.60 -19.22
C ASN A 98 21.27 7.19 -18.84
N GLY A 99 20.37 6.25 -18.53
CA GLY A 99 20.73 4.89 -18.19
C GLY A 99 19.53 3.97 -18.01
N ASP A 100 19.80 2.67 -17.95
CA ASP A 100 18.80 1.65 -17.69
C ASP A 100 18.57 1.46 -16.18
N CYS A 101 17.31 1.35 -15.78
CA CYS A 101 16.94 1.05 -14.41
C CYS A 101 16.72 -0.46 -14.23
N ILE A 102 17.59 -1.13 -13.49
CA ILE A 102 17.51 -2.58 -13.22
C ILE A 102 17.64 -2.79 -11.71
N ASP A 103 16.63 -3.40 -11.10
CA ASP A 103 16.57 -3.70 -9.66
C ASP A 103 16.88 -2.50 -8.73
N GLY A 104 16.41 -1.30 -9.12
CA GLY A 104 16.61 -0.06 -8.36
C GLY A 104 17.99 0.57 -8.52
N LYS A 105 18.82 0.07 -9.44
CA LYS A 105 20.15 0.61 -9.77
C LYS A 105 20.20 1.15 -11.20
N CYS A 106 20.88 2.28 -11.38
CA CYS A 106 21.13 2.87 -12.68
C CYS A 106 22.37 2.29 -13.36
N TYR A 107 22.20 1.88 -14.61
CA TYR A 107 23.24 1.46 -15.53
C TYR A 107 23.39 2.53 -16.62
N CYS A 108 24.34 3.46 -16.43
CA CYS A 108 24.45 4.64 -17.28
C CYS A 108 24.89 4.33 -18.72
N PHE A 109 24.34 5.07 -19.67
CA PHE A 109 24.78 5.08 -21.07
C PHE A 109 26.17 5.72 -21.20
N LEU A 110 26.82 5.51 -22.36
CA LEU A 110 28.17 6.05 -22.60
C LEU A 110 28.25 7.55 -22.33
N SER A 111 29.37 7.96 -21.73
CA SER A 111 29.66 9.34 -21.30
C SER A 111 28.86 9.84 -20.11
N PHE A 112 27.95 9.05 -19.51
CA PHE A 112 27.23 9.40 -18.29
C PHE A 112 27.67 8.57 -17.08
N HIS A 113 27.64 9.18 -15.90
CA HIS A 113 28.03 8.56 -14.63
C HIS A 113 27.33 9.22 -13.44
N GLY A 114 27.52 8.64 -12.24
CA GLY A 114 26.82 9.04 -11.02
C GLY A 114 25.69 8.07 -10.66
N ASN A 115 25.17 8.18 -9.44
CA ASN A 115 24.15 7.25 -8.92
C ASN A 115 22.85 7.30 -9.76
N ASP A 116 22.55 8.45 -10.34
CA ASP A 116 21.38 8.73 -11.19
C ASP A 116 21.79 9.13 -12.62
N CYS A 117 23.02 8.85 -13.07
CA CYS A 117 23.53 9.20 -14.42
C CYS A 117 23.41 10.69 -14.82
N SER A 118 23.38 11.60 -13.85
CA SER A 118 23.27 13.05 -14.09
C SER A 118 24.58 13.71 -14.53
N LYS A 119 25.73 13.04 -14.38
CA LYS A 119 27.03 13.62 -14.72
C LYS A 119 27.47 13.14 -16.09
N SER A 120 27.73 14.06 -17.01
CA SER A 120 28.31 13.76 -18.32
C SER A 120 29.79 14.10 -18.36
N GLU A 121 30.63 13.22 -18.89
CA GLU A 121 32.01 13.53 -19.21
C GLU A 121 32.06 14.26 -20.56
N SER A 122 32.41 15.54 -20.53
CA SER A 122 32.62 16.36 -21.74
C SER A 122 34.12 16.33 -22.05
N THR A 123 34.53 15.50 -23.01
CA THR A 123 35.86 15.62 -23.63
C THR A 123 35.70 16.18 -25.03
#